data_AF-A0A1E8BLA7-F1
#
_entry.id   AF-A0A1E8BLA7-F1
#
_cell.length_a   1.000
_cell.length_b   1.000
_cell.length_c   1.000
_cell.angle_alpha   90.00
_cell.angle_beta   90.00
_cell.angle_gamma   90.00
#
_symmetry.space_group_name_H-M   'P 1'
#
loop_
_entity.id
_entity.type
_entity.pdbx_description
1 polymer ?
#
loop_
_entity_poly.entity_id
_entity_poly.type
_entity_poly.pdbx_seq_one_letter_code
_entity_poly.pdbx_strand_id
1 'polypeptide(L)'
;MPKGNGLSCSGKAVKPGGSFIFSWEHPVYSNLQYGTEEIVLCSSYHEENPIKFETFKGEEVQATLYKRKMSTYMNELNRVDLQLRE
;
A
#
# COMPACT_ATOMS: atom_id res chain seq x y z
N MET A 1 16.92 16.54 3.03
CA MET A 1 16.24 15.51 3.85
C MET A 1 14.74 15.64 3.65
N PRO A 2 14.06 14.73 2.91
CA PRO A 2 12.60 14.79 2.82
C PRO A 2 11.98 14.10 4.04
N LYS A 3 11.02 14.79 4.66
CA LYS A 3 10.20 14.35 5.78
C LYS A 3 9.21 13.27 5.30
N GLY A 4 8.93 12.31 6.17
CA GLY A 4 8.24 11.06 5.85
C GLY A 4 6.81 11.22 5.34
N ASN A 5 6.48 10.41 4.33
CA ASN A 5 5.11 10.11 3.92
C ASN A 5 4.58 8.98 4.81
N GLY A 6 4.29 9.30 6.07
CA GLY A 6 3.50 8.46 6.97
C GLY A 6 2.02 8.85 6.90
N LEU A 7 1.14 7.94 7.29
CA LEU A 7 -0.29 8.22 7.49
C LEU A 7 -0.45 9.32 8.56
N SER A 8 -0.62 10.57 8.13
CA SER A 8 -0.98 11.70 9.00
C SER A 8 -2.48 11.94 8.91
N CYS A 9 -3.27 11.01 9.44
CA CYS A 9 -4.61 11.34 9.89
C CYS A 9 -4.45 11.97 11.28
N SER A 10 -4.68 13.27 11.40
CA SER A 10 -4.54 14.06 12.61
C SER A 10 -5.44 13.54 13.76
N GLY A 11 -5.02 12.47 14.44
CA GLY A 11 -5.42 12.02 15.79
C GLY A 11 -6.91 11.92 16.16
N LYS A 12 -7.85 12.19 15.25
CA LYS A 12 -9.29 12.35 15.56
C LYS A 12 -10.21 11.63 14.57
N ALA A 13 -9.69 10.72 13.75
CA ALA A 13 -10.51 10.04 12.75
C ALA A 13 -11.47 9.00 13.36
N VAL A 14 -11.14 8.46 14.53
CA VAL A 14 -11.90 7.38 15.17
C VAL A 14 -12.21 7.76 16.61
N LYS A 15 -13.48 7.67 17.00
CA LYS A 15 -13.89 7.85 18.41
C LYS A 15 -13.26 6.76 19.27
N PRO A 16 -13.05 6.97 20.60
CA PRO A 16 -12.60 5.89 21.49
C PRO A 16 -13.46 4.64 21.33
N GLY A 17 -12.82 3.49 21.08
CA GLY A 17 -13.50 2.21 20.83
C GLY A 17 -14.08 2.02 19.42
N GLY A 18 -13.91 2.99 18.51
CA GLY A 18 -14.29 2.83 17.11
C GLY A 18 -13.31 1.95 16.33
N SER A 19 -13.77 1.42 15.20
CA SER A 19 -12.97 0.59 14.30
C SER A 19 -12.66 1.34 13.01
N PHE A 20 -11.44 1.22 12.52
CA PHE A 20 -11.05 1.65 11.18
C PHE A 20 -10.99 0.42 10.27
N ILE A 21 -11.88 0.36 9.28
CA ILE A 21 -11.96 -0.73 8.31
C ILE A 21 -11.61 -0.16 6.94
N PHE A 22 -10.65 -0.79 6.26
CA PHE A 22 -10.24 -0.43 4.92
C PHE A 22 -9.87 -1.70 4.15
N SER A 23 -9.91 -1.61 2.83
CA SER A 23 -9.35 -2.61 1.92
C SER A 23 -8.45 -1.92 0.90
N TRP A 24 -7.35 -2.57 0.56
CA TRP A 24 -6.44 -2.10 -0.48
C TRP A 24 -6.00 -3.27 -1.35
N GLU A 25 -5.34 -2.96 -2.45
CA GLU A 25 -4.72 -3.95 -3.32
C GLU A 25 -3.58 -4.68 -2.60
N HIS A 26 -3.57 -6.01 -2.63
CA HIS A 26 -2.60 -6.79 -1.87
C HIS A 26 -1.16 -6.42 -2.28
N PRO A 27 -0.23 -6.18 -1.33
CA PRO A 27 1.17 -5.79 -1.60
C PRO A 27 1.89 -6.61 -2.68
N VAL A 28 1.57 -7.89 -2.80
CA VAL A 28 2.14 -8.79 -3.82
C VAL A 28 1.72 -8.41 -5.23
N TYR A 29 0.52 -7.86 -5.44
CA TYR A 29 -0.03 -7.55 -6.76
C TYR A 29 0.92 -6.68 -7.59
N SER A 30 1.49 -5.65 -6.98
CA SER A 30 2.46 -4.75 -7.62
C SER A 30 3.75 -5.42 -8.10
N ASN A 31 4.00 -6.68 -7.71
CA ASN A 31 5.16 -7.46 -8.13
C ASN A 31 4.81 -8.49 -9.21
N LEU A 32 3.53 -8.71 -9.47
CA LEU A 32 3.06 -9.72 -10.40
C LEU A 32 2.75 -9.08 -11.75
N GLN A 33 3.14 -9.77 -12.81
CA GLN A 33 2.67 -9.53 -14.17
C GLN A 33 1.85 -10.73 -14.60
N TYR A 34 0.66 -10.45 -15.13
CA TYR A 34 -0.26 -11.45 -15.61
C TYR A 34 -0.10 -11.55 -17.13
N GLY A 35 0.45 -12.66 -17.61
CA GLY A 35 0.38 -13.08 -19.00
C GLY A 35 -0.88 -13.89 -19.26
N THR A 36 -1.11 -14.27 -20.52
CA THR A 36 -2.30 -15.04 -20.93
C THR A 36 -2.34 -16.44 -20.29
N GLU A 37 -1.18 -17.03 -20.02
CA GLU A 37 -1.04 -18.39 -19.47
C GLU A 37 -0.11 -18.48 -18.24
N GLU A 38 0.56 -17.38 -17.87
CA GLU A 38 1.55 -17.38 -16.80
C GLU A 38 1.40 -16.17 -15.87
N ILE A 39 1.82 -16.36 -14.62
CA ILE A 39 1.96 -15.30 -13.64
C ILE A 39 3.44 -15.21 -13.31
N VAL A 40 4.04 -14.07 -13.63
CA VAL A 40 5.48 -13.83 -13.44
C VAL A 40 5.70 -12.85 -12.30
N LEU A 41 6.61 -13.18 -11.38
CA LEU A 41 7.08 -12.25 -10.37
C LEU A 41 8.17 -11.37 -11.00
N CYS A 42 7.82 -10.15 -11.40
CA CYS A 42 8.70 -9.26 -12.15
C CYS A 42 9.58 -8.37 -11.29
N SER A 43 9.39 -8.37 -9.96
CA SER A 43 10.21 -7.59 -9.04
C SER A 43 10.21 -8.15 -7.63
N SER A 44 11.19 -7.72 -6.84
CA SER A 44 11.33 -8.13 -5.44
C SER A 44 10.19 -7.57 -4.58
N TYR A 45 9.54 -8.47 -3.84
CA TYR A 45 8.56 -8.08 -2.81
C TYR A 45 9.18 -7.24 -1.69
N HIS A 46 10.48 -7.41 -1.43
CA HIS A 46 11.15 -6.70 -0.34
C HIS A 46 11.49 -5.25 -0.67
N GLU A 47 11.46 -4.88 -1.96
CA GLU A 47 11.75 -3.53 -2.44
C GLU A 47 10.51 -2.63 -2.42
N GLU A 48 10.58 -1.56 -1.62
CA GLU A 48 9.51 -0.59 -1.44
C GLU A 48 9.71 0.68 -2.27
N ASN A 49 9.97 0.51 -3.56
CA ASN A 49 10.21 1.61 -4.48
C ASN A 49 8.89 2.07 -5.15
N PRO A 50 8.71 3.37 -5.44
CA PRO A 50 7.57 3.83 -6.22
C PRO A 50 7.61 3.31 -7.66
N ILE A 51 6.47 2.86 -8.18
CA ILE A 51 6.28 2.53 -9.59
C ILE A 51 5.49 3.68 -10.24
N LYS A 52 5.99 4.19 -11.36
CA LYS A 52 5.26 5.16 -12.19
C LYS A 52 4.61 4.43 -13.36
N PHE A 53 3.33 4.68 -13.55
CA PHE A 53 2.57 4.23 -14.69
C PHE A 53 2.26 5.45 -15.56
N GLU A 54 2.60 5.37 -16.84
CA GLU A 54 2.18 6.36 -17.84
C GLU A 54 0.70 6.21 -18.19
N THR A 55 0.18 4.98 -18.07
CA THR A 55 -1.21 4.62 -18.36
C THR A 55 -1.66 3.66 -17.26
N PHE A 56 -2.50 4.12 -16.34
CA PHE A 56 -2.94 3.30 -15.20
C PHE A 56 -4.24 2.58 -15.55
N LYS A 57 -4.24 1.24 -15.47
CA LYS A 57 -5.43 0.39 -15.71
C LYS A 57 -6.11 0.62 -17.07
N GLY A 58 -5.33 0.98 -18.09
CA GLY A 58 -5.85 1.25 -19.44
C GLY A 58 -6.46 2.65 -19.62
N GLU A 59 -6.41 3.49 -18.59
CA GLU A 59 -6.78 4.90 -18.68
C GLU A 59 -5.53 5.76 -18.94
N GLU A 60 -5.65 6.83 -19.73
CA GLU A 60 -4.59 7.82 -20.01
C GLU A 60 -4.31 8.72 -18.79
N VAL A 61 -4.12 8.08 -17.64
CA VAL A 61 -3.86 8.71 -16.35
C VAL A 61 -2.48 8.27 -15.87
N GLN A 62 -1.63 9.25 -15.61
CA GLN A 62 -0.37 9.03 -14.94
C GLN A 62 -0.61 8.75 -13.46
N ALA A 63 -0.15 7.61 -12.98
CA ALA A 63 -0.29 7.21 -11.57
C ALA A 63 1.06 6.80 -10.98
N THR A 64 1.26 7.09 -9.70
CA THR A 64 2.41 6.56 -8.95
C THR A 64 1.91 5.65 -7.85
N LEU A 65 2.29 4.38 -7.92
CA LEU A 65 1.98 3.37 -6.90
C LEU A 65 3.19 3.20 -5.97
N TYR A 66 2.96 3.33 -4.68
CA TYR A 66 4.00 3.14 -3.68
C TYR A 66 3.99 1.68 -3.20
N LYS A 67 4.97 0.89 -3.63
CA LYS A 67 5.13 -0.48 -3.16
C LYS A 67 5.47 -0.45 -1.67
N ARG A 68 4.73 -1.22 -0.88
CA ARG A 68 4.93 -1.39 0.56
C ARG A 68 4.64 -2.83 0.92
N LYS A 69 5.48 -3.43 1.76
CA LYS A 69 5.24 -4.74 2.34
C LYS A 69 4.08 -4.68 3.34
N MET A 70 3.42 -5.81 3.52
CA MET A 70 2.40 -5.97 4.57
C MET A 70 2.94 -5.62 5.96
N SER A 71 4.19 -5.99 6.26
CA SER A 71 4.82 -5.66 7.55
C SER A 71 4.98 -4.15 7.76
N THR A 72 5.31 -3.40 6.71
CA THR A 72 5.40 -1.94 6.78
C THR A 72 4.03 -1.34 7.08
N TYR A 73 2.99 -1.79 6.40
CA TYR A 73 1.62 -1.36 6.69
C TYR A 73 1.20 -1.63 8.14
N MET A 74 1.40 -2.87 8.63
CA MET A 74 1.07 -3.22 10.02
C MET A 74 1.86 -2.40 11.03
N ASN A 75 3.14 -2.15 10.76
CA ASN A 75 3.99 -1.32 11.61
C ASN A 75 3.51 0.14 11.67
N GLU A 76 3.09 0.72 10.54
CA GLU A 76 2.55 2.07 10.53
C GLU A 76 1.18 2.16 11.23
N LEU A 77 0.34 1.11 11.15
CA LEU A 77 -0.92 1.05 11.91
C LEU A 77 -0.67 0.98 13.42
N ASN A 78 0.29 0.16 13.84
CA ASN A 78 0.69 0.07 15.25
C ASN A 78 1.25 1.40 15.77
N ARG A 79 1.96 2.18 14.93
CA ARG A 79 2.48 3.51 15.31
C ARG A 79 1.40 4.55 15.57
N VAL A 80 0.20 4.36 15.02
CA VAL A 80 -0.95 5.26 15.22
C VAL A 80 -1.95 4.69 16.23
N ASP A 81 -1.51 3.75 17.07
CA ASP A 81 -2.30 3.10 18.13
C ASP A 81 -3.58 2.39 17.62
N LEU A 82 -3.60 1.97 16.35
CA LEU A 82 -4.66 1.10 15.83
C LEU A 82 -4.31 -0.36 16.12
N GLN A 83 -5.11 -1.00 16.98
CA GLN A 83 -4.98 -2.43 17.24
C GLN A 83 -5.61 -3.26 16.12
N LEU A 84 -4.85 -4.23 15.62
CA LEU A 84 -5.36 -5.24 14.70
C LEU A 84 -6.38 -6.12 15.42
N ARG A 85 -7.52 -6.37 14.78
CA ARG A 85 -8.54 -7.32 15.24
C ARG A 85 -8.77 -8.34 14.14
N GLU A 86 -8.82 -9.61 14.52
CA GLU A 86 -9.20 -10.74 13.66
C GLU A 86 -10.72 -10.89 13.59
#